data_AF-A0A359GYM9-F1
#
_entry.id   AF-A0A359GYM9-F1
#
_cell.length_a   1.000
_cell.length_b   1.000
_cell.length_c   1.000
_cell.angle_alpha   90.00
_cell.angle_beta   90.00
_cell.angle_gamma   90.00
#
_symmetry.space_group_name_H-M   'P 1'
#
loop_
_entity.id
_entity.type
_entity.pdbx_description
1 polymer ?
#
loop_
_entity_poly.entity_id
_entity_poly.type
_entity_poly.pdbx_seq_one_letter_code
_entity_poly.pdbx_strand_id
1 'polypeptide(L)'
;MSAAKMSTFGESRNWGSEWKAFIMENADRGNTSYIQKTTLPYEGNYLDLDPSVKDPLGFPVTRITARYRENEKRIAAFASDKMEQWYLEAGATKVIKTGPGNAMGATT
;
A
#
# COMPACT_ATOMS: atom_id res chain seq x y z
N MET A 1 -17.79 2.23 1.49
CA MET A 1 -17.13 3.37 2.17
C MET A 1 -15.91 3.85 1.36
N SER A 2 -16.09 4.39 0.15
CA SER A 2 -14.96 4.62 -0.77
C SER A 2 -14.61 6.11 -0.94
N ALA A 3 -15.56 6.94 -1.39
CA ALA A 3 -15.25 8.33 -1.75
C ALA A 3 -14.88 9.24 -0.56
N ALA A 4 -15.51 9.07 0.62
CA ALA A 4 -15.24 9.94 1.77
C ALA A 4 -13.80 9.83 2.34
N LYS A 5 -13.05 8.80 1.96
CA LYS A 5 -11.63 8.61 2.32
C LYS A 5 -10.68 8.92 1.17
N MET A 6 -11.17 9.40 0.03
CA MET A 6 -10.31 9.74 -1.09
C MET A 6 -9.36 10.89 -0.72
N SER A 7 -8.14 10.84 -1.24
CA SER A 7 -7.22 11.96 -1.13
C SER A 7 -7.79 13.17 -1.87
N THR A 8 -7.79 14.33 -1.23
CA THR A 8 -8.08 15.61 -1.88
C THR A 8 -6.85 16.19 -2.57
N PHE A 9 -5.72 15.47 -2.56
CA PHE A 9 -4.43 15.93 -3.09
C PHE A 9 -3.97 17.29 -2.52
N GLY A 10 -4.47 17.65 -1.33
CA GLY A 10 -4.21 18.94 -0.69
C GLY A 10 -5.05 20.12 -1.20
N GLU A 11 -5.96 19.90 -2.16
CA GLU A 11 -6.77 20.96 -2.77
C GLU A 11 -7.95 21.39 -1.88
N SER A 12 -8.39 20.52 -0.97
CA SER A 12 -9.39 20.86 0.04
C SER A 12 -9.09 20.17 1.36
N ARG A 13 -9.63 20.73 2.44
CA ARG A 13 -9.68 20.07 3.75
C ARG A 13 -10.50 18.79 3.62
N ASN A 14 -10.34 17.87 4.57
CA ASN A 14 -11.08 16.60 4.58
C ASN A 14 -12.47 16.69 5.25
N TRP A 15 -13.03 17.90 5.36
CA TRP A 15 -14.34 18.17 5.95
C TRP A 15 -14.90 19.51 5.44
N GLY A 16 -16.19 19.75 5.66
CA GLY A 16 -16.86 21.00 5.28
C GLY A 16 -17.50 20.97 3.89
N SER A 17 -18.00 22.13 3.43
CA SER A 17 -18.72 22.26 2.16
C SER A 17 -17.82 22.08 0.93
N GLU A 18 -16.61 22.64 0.96
CA GLU A 18 -15.61 22.48 -0.12
C GLU A 18 -15.22 21.02 -0.32
N TRP A 19 -14.96 20.29 0.77
CA TRP A 19 -14.72 18.86 0.73
C TRP A 19 -15.88 18.11 0.09
N LYS A 20 -17.13 18.38 0.51
CA LYS A 20 -18.31 17.72 -0.06
C LYS A 20 -18.42 17.97 -1.57
N ALA A 21 -18.16 19.20 -2.02
CA ALA A 21 -18.16 19.55 -3.44
C ALA A 21 -17.08 18.76 -4.21
N PHE A 22 -15.85 18.73 -3.68
CA PHE A 22 -14.76 17.94 -4.26
C PHE A 22 -15.10 16.45 -4.37
N ILE A 23 -15.65 15.86 -3.31
CA ILE A 23 -16.09 14.46 -3.31
C ILE A 23 -17.18 14.25 -4.36
N MET A 24 -18.21 15.11 -4.43
CA MET A 24 -19.29 14.96 -5.40
C MET A 24 -18.79 14.99 -6.85
N GLU A 25 -17.78 15.81 -7.14
CA GLU A 25 -17.20 15.91 -8.48
C GLU A 25 -16.31 14.71 -8.84
N ASN A 26 -15.60 14.14 -7.87
CA ASN A 26 -14.49 13.21 -8.14
C ASN A 26 -14.73 11.78 -7.63
N ALA A 27 -15.86 11.49 -6.97
CA ALA A 27 -16.13 10.20 -6.34
C ALA A 27 -15.97 8.99 -7.28
N ASP A 28 -16.24 9.15 -8.58
CA ASP A 28 -16.13 8.13 -9.62
C ASP A 28 -14.91 8.32 -10.54
N ARG A 29 -14.06 9.32 -10.27
CA ARG A 29 -12.87 9.67 -11.08
C ARG A 29 -11.57 9.17 -10.46
N GLY A 30 -11.65 8.36 -9.41
CA GLY A 30 -10.52 7.75 -8.73
C GLY A 30 -10.28 6.32 -9.21
N ASN A 31 -9.00 5.94 -9.35
CA ASN A 31 -8.59 4.57 -9.59
C ASN A 31 -7.41 4.22 -8.68
N THR A 32 -7.23 2.94 -8.36
CA THR A 32 -6.10 2.44 -7.58
C THR A 32 -5.63 1.13 -8.17
N SER A 33 -4.32 0.97 -8.26
CA SER A 33 -3.66 -0.29 -8.60
C SER A 33 -2.57 -0.60 -7.58
N TYR A 34 -2.14 -1.85 -7.55
CA TYR A 34 -1.14 -2.34 -6.62
C TYR A 34 -0.20 -3.32 -7.31
N ILE A 35 0.99 -3.48 -6.76
CA ILE A 35 2.02 -4.37 -7.31
C ILE A 35 1.93 -5.72 -6.62
N GLN A 36 1.81 -6.77 -7.43
CA GLN A 36 2.14 -8.13 -7.02
C GLN A 36 3.45 -8.51 -7.69
N LYS A 37 4.45 -8.79 -6.87
CA LYS A 37 5.77 -9.23 -7.32
C LYS A 37 6.20 -10.44 -6.52
N THR A 38 7.07 -11.25 -7.12
CA THR A 38 7.72 -12.36 -6.42
C THR A 38 8.75 -11.81 -5.45
N THR A 39 8.76 -12.33 -4.22
CA THR A 39 9.88 -12.18 -3.29
C THR A 39 10.75 -13.42 -3.41
N LEU A 40 12.05 -13.25 -3.63
CA LEU A 40 12.96 -14.39 -3.70
C LEU A 40 13.13 -15.04 -2.31
N PRO A 41 13.45 -16.35 -2.25
CA PRO A 41 13.75 -17.01 -1.00
C PRO A 41 15.09 -16.49 -0.45
N TYR A 42 15.09 -16.01 0.78
CA TYR A 42 16.28 -15.56 1.49
C TYR A 42 16.31 -16.24 2.85
N GLU A 43 17.46 -16.79 3.26
CA GLU A 43 17.59 -17.45 4.57
C GLU A 43 17.18 -16.53 5.73
N GLY A 44 17.50 -15.23 5.63
CA GLY A 44 17.10 -14.23 6.63
C GLY A 44 15.63 -13.80 6.59
N ASN A 45 14.80 -14.43 5.74
CA ASN A 45 13.35 -14.22 5.70
C ASN A 45 12.66 -15.52 6.08
N TYR A 46 12.12 -15.60 7.29
CA TYR A 46 11.53 -16.82 7.84
C TYR A 46 10.33 -16.54 8.76
N LEU A 47 9.63 -17.63 9.07
CA LEU A 47 8.52 -17.67 10.02
C LEU A 47 8.89 -18.62 11.16
N ASP A 48 8.67 -18.18 12.39
CA ASP A 48 8.82 -19.01 13.58
C ASP A 48 7.68 -18.75 14.58
N LEU A 49 7.67 -19.47 15.70
CA LEU A 49 6.70 -19.24 16.77
C LEU A 49 7.27 -18.25 17.77
N ASP A 50 6.46 -17.28 18.21
CA ASP A 50 6.88 -16.34 19.25
C ASP A 50 7.06 -17.09 20.59
N PRO A 51 8.21 -16.95 21.27
CA PRO A 51 8.48 -17.67 22.50
C PRO A 51 7.67 -17.16 23.70
N SER A 52 7.08 -15.97 23.60
CA SER A 52 6.47 -15.24 24.72
C SER A 52 5.00 -14.90 24.51
N VAL A 53 4.57 -14.73 23.25
CA VAL A 53 3.21 -14.31 22.91
C VAL A 53 2.36 -15.52 22.52
N LYS A 54 1.18 -15.61 23.13
CA LYS A 54 0.20 -16.67 22.90
C LYS A 54 -1.14 -16.08 22.46
N ASP A 55 -1.86 -16.86 21.67
CA ASP A 55 -3.25 -16.57 21.32
C ASP A 55 -4.20 -16.83 22.52
N PRO A 56 -5.50 -16.49 22.40
CA PRO A 56 -6.47 -16.73 23.48
C PRO A 56 -6.66 -18.20 23.88
N LEU A 57 -6.21 -19.15 23.05
CA LEU A 57 -6.28 -20.59 23.30
C LEU A 57 -4.99 -21.13 23.94
N GLY A 58 -3.98 -20.28 24.12
CA GLY A 58 -2.71 -20.61 24.77
C GLY A 58 -1.61 -21.12 23.81
N PHE A 59 -1.82 -21.05 22.49
CA PHE A 59 -0.82 -21.46 21.49
C PHE A 59 0.13 -20.31 21.13
N PRO A 60 1.44 -20.57 20.96
CA PRO A 60 2.38 -19.56 20.46
C PRO A 60 1.92 -18.96 19.13
N VAL A 61 1.96 -17.64 18.99
CA VAL A 61 1.60 -16.97 17.73
C VAL A 61 2.74 -17.04 16.71
N THR A 62 2.41 -16.98 15.42
CA THR A 62 3.43 -16.89 14.36
C THR A 62 4.11 -15.52 14.39
N ARG A 63 5.44 -15.52 14.39
CA ARG A 63 6.29 -14.34 14.25
C ARG A 63 6.95 -14.32 12.87
N ILE A 64 6.95 -13.14 12.25
CA ILE A 64 7.51 -12.94 10.91
C ILE A 64 8.81 -12.13 10.99
N THR A 65 9.93 -12.78 10.67
CA THR A 65 11.23 -12.12 10.51
C THR A 65 11.55 -12.02 9.04
N ALA A 66 11.05 -10.98 8.39
CA ALA A 66 11.25 -10.80 6.95
C ALA A 66 11.35 -9.31 6.56
N ARG A 67 12.23 -9.00 5.60
CA ARG A 67 12.40 -7.66 5.02
C ARG A 67 12.59 -7.76 3.51
N TYR A 68 12.12 -6.74 2.77
CA TYR A 68 12.42 -6.66 1.34
C TYR A 68 13.92 -6.45 1.12
N ARG A 69 14.50 -7.24 0.22
CA ARG A 69 15.89 -7.07 -0.20
C ARG A 69 15.94 -6.16 -1.41
N GLU A 70 17.16 -5.90 -1.88
CA GLU A 70 17.42 -4.96 -2.95
C GLU A 70 16.69 -5.31 -4.25
N ASN A 71 16.59 -6.61 -4.57
CA ASN A 71 15.83 -7.08 -5.72
C ASN A 71 14.36 -6.64 -5.67
N GLU A 72 13.69 -6.86 -4.54
CA GLU A 72 12.28 -6.49 -4.37
C GLU A 72 12.07 -4.99 -4.42
N LYS A 73 13.01 -4.21 -3.89
CA LYS A 73 12.96 -2.74 -3.95
C LYS A 73 13.09 -2.24 -5.40
N ARG A 74 13.99 -2.83 -6.18
CA ARG A 74 14.19 -2.48 -7.60
C ARG A 74 12.96 -2.84 -8.45
N ILE A 75 12.43 -4.04 -8.30
CA ILE A 75 11.21 -4.46 -9.03
C ILE A 75 10.02 -3.57 -8.64
N ALA A 76 9.85 -3.27 -7.34
CA ALA A 76 8.77 -2.41 -6.88
C ALA A 76 8.91 -0.97 -7.41
N ALA A 77 10.13 -0.41 -7.44
CA ALA A 77 10.38 0.92 -7.99
C ALA A 77 10.05 0.95 -9.50
N PHE A 78 10.59 0.01 -10.27
CA PHE A 78 10.34 -0.10 -11.71
C PHE A 78 8.86 -0.26 -12.03
N ALA A 79 8.15 -1.17 -11.35
CA ALA A 79 6.73 -1.38 -11.58
C ALA A 79 5.91 -0.13 -11.20
N SER A 80 6.28 0.56 -10.11
CA SER A 80 5.60 1.79 -9.70
C SER A 80 5.79 2.92 -10.71
N ASP A 81 6.99 3.06 -11.30
CA ASP A 81 7.26 4.03 -12.38
C ASP A 81 6.37 3.75 -13.60
N LYS A 82 6.22 2.46 -13.95
CA LYS A 82 5.35 2.06 -15.08
C LYS A 82 3.88 2.32 -14.82
N MET A 83 3.40 2.06 -13.60
CA MET A 83 2.01 2.33 -13.22
C MET A 83 1.69 3.82 -13.27
N GLU A 84 2.59 4.67 -12.76
CA GLU A 84 2.45 6.13 -12.85
C GLU A 84 2.37 6.58 -14.32
N GLN A 85 3.28 6.08 -15.17
CA GLN A 85 3.26 6.35 -16.60
C GLN A 85 1.90 5.98 -17.22
N TRP A 86 1.37 4.78 -16.95
CA TRP A 86 0.08 4.36 -17.51
C TRP A 86 -1.09 5.22 -17.07
N TYR A 87 -1.13 5.67 -15.81
CA TYR A 87 -2.20 6.57 -15.37
C TYR A 87 -2.11 7.94 -16.01
N LEU A 88 -0.90 8.50 -16.16
CA LEU A 88 -0.70 9.76 -16.87
C LEU A 88 -1.15 9.64 -18.34
N GLU A 89 -0.79 8.54 -19.01
CA GLU A 89 -1.22 8.25 -20.39
C GLU A 89 -2.74 8.03 -20.49
N ALA A 90 -3.38 7.48 -19.46
CA ALA A 90 -4.83 7.33 -19.36
C ALA A 90 -5.57 8.64 -19.01
N GLY A 91 -4.85 9.76 -18.81
CA GLY A 91 -5.43 11.07 -18.56
C GLY A 91 -5.60 11.43 -17.07
N ALA A 92 -4.92 10.74 -16.16
CA ALA A 92 -4.92 11.11 -14.74
C ALA A 92 -4.29 12.51 -14.55
N THR A 93 -4.99 13.40 -13.88
CA THR A 93 -4.51 14.76 -13.56
C THR A 93 -3.72 14.83 -12.26
N LYS A 94 -3.88 13.82 -11.39
CA LYS A 94 -3.18 13.67 -10.13
C LYS A 94 -2.84 12.20 -9.90
N VAL A 95 -1.61 11.93 -9.48
CA VAL A 95 -1.12 10.58 -9.15
C VAL A 95 -0.43 10.63 -7.79
N ILE A 96 -0.72 9.66 -6.93
CA ILE A 96 0.02 9.44 -5.69
C ILE A 96 0.77 8.13 -5.83
N LYS A 97 2.09 8.20 -5.79
CA LYS A 97 2.97 7.03 -5.75
C LYS A 97 3.40 6.76 -4.32
N THR A 98 3.11 5.56 -3.84
CA THR A 98 3.56 5.13 -2.51
C THR A 98 4.89 4.40 -2.63
N GLY A 99 5.83 4.70 -1.73
CA GLY A 99 7.13 4.02 -1.70
C GLY A 99 7.00 2.53 -1.37
N PRO A 100 8.00 1.71 -1.71
CA PRO A 100 7.94 0.24 -1.61
C PRO A 100 7.80 -0.31 -0.19
N GLY A 101 7.92 0.54 0.85
CA GLY A 101 8.03 0.10 2.23
C GLY A 101 9.30 -0.72 2.47
N ASN A 102 9.51 -1.17 3.71
CA ASN A 102 10.66 -2.00 4.07
C ASN A 102 10.30 -3.26 4.87
N ALA A 103 9.08 -3.35 5.40
CA ALA A 103 8.67 -4.44 6.28
C ALA A 103 7.73 -5.42 5.55
N MET A 104 8.06 -6.71 5.61
CA MET A 104 7.14 -7.80 5.24
C MET A 104 6.44 -8.31 6.50
N GLY A 105 5.72 -7.42 7.19
CA GLY A 105 4.94 -7.75 8.37
C GLY A 105 3.53 -8.20 7.99
N ALA A 106 2.82 -8.80 8.94
CA ALA A 106 1.39 -9.04 8.79
C ALA A 106 0.67 -7.69 8.67
N THR A 107 -0.18 -7.56 7.66
CA THR A 107 -1.12 -6.45 7.51
C THR A 107 -2.51 -6.96 7.88
N THR A 108 -3.14 -6.34 8.89
CA THR A 108 -4.52 -6.60 9.30
C THR A 108 -5.49 -5.63 8.64
#